data_AF-A0A966W0E6-F1
#
_entry.id   AF-A0A966W0E6-F1
#
_cell.length_a   1.000
_cell.length_b   1.000
_cell.length_c   1.000
_cell.angle_alpha   90.00
_cell.angle_beta   90.00
_cell.angle_gamma   90.00
#
_symmetry.space_group_name_H-M   'P 1'
#
loop_
_entity.id
_entity.type
_entity.pdbx_description
1 polymer ?
#
loop_
_entity_poly.entity_id
_entity_poly.type
_entity_poly.pdbx_seq_one_letter_code
_entity_poly.pdbx_strand_id
1 'polypeptide(L)'
;HNCFFYRKPDGKFMNILWDADFAFGGFDPKKPEPYWGGNVQNVMNKPWAQRLFYYYLVEILENYTKNSPRVNAYMRAEQEANPNFDVKPQRFLQFFAAREPHALQQMGDKYKLEYKITTNNGQPITTNALSVNIEGQAPFGTFTVVIDGQPRAKLEWLDDVKWRMNNIGLSPGTNDLVLRGVDQWGNTKREAKITVIRPPGAR
;
A
#
# COMPACT_ATOMS: atom_id res chain seq x y z
N HIS A 1 -26.74 4.07 0.81
CA HIS A 1 -27.22 5.00 -0.23
C HIS A 1 -26.04 5.34 -1.15
N ASN A 2 -26.29 5.85 -2.35
CA ASN A 2 -25.27 6.40 -3.26
C ASN A 2 -24.23 5.35 -3.71
N CYS A 3 -24.69 4.12 -3.91
CA CYS A 3 -23.88 3.05 -4.49
C CYS A 3 -24.75 1.90 -5.01
N PHE A 4 -24.20 1.13 -5.95
CA PHE A 4 -24.72 -0.16 -6.40
C PHE A 4 -23.79 -1.29 -5.98
N PHE A 5 -24.35 -2.48 -5.76
CA PHE A 5 -23.57 -3.69 -5.57
C PHE A 5 -23.60 -4.53 -6.84
N TYR A 6 -22.41 -4.84 -7.36
CA TYR A 6 -22.22 -5.72 -8.49
C TYR A 6 -21.66 -7.06 -8.02
N ARG A 7 -22.33 -8.16 -8.35
CA ARG A 7 -21.80 -9.51 -8.14
C ARG A 7 -20.96 -9.90 -9.36
N LYS A 8 -19.66 -10.04 -9.18
CA LYS A 8 -18.73 -10.46 -10.22
C LYS A 8 -18.90 -11.96 -10.55
N PRO A 9 -18.40 -12.41 -11.71
CA PRO A 9 -18.42 -13.83 -12.10
C PRO A 9 -17.72 -14.77 -11.10
N ASP A 10 -16.73 -14.28 -10.34
CA ASP A 10 -16.03 -15.02 -9.29
C ASP A 10 -16.86 -15.17 -7.99
N GLY A 11 -18.11 -14.72 -7.99
CA GLY A 11 -19.02 -14.76 -6.86
C GLY A 11 -18.80 -13.66 -5.81
N LYS A 12 -17.76 -12.84 -5.93
CA LYS A 12 -17.48 -11.72 -5.02
C LYS A 12 -18.29 -10.49 -5.40
N PHE A 13 -18.56 -9.64 -4.42
CA PHE A 13 -19.24 -8.37 -4.62
C PHE A 13 -18.26 -7.21 -4.73
N MET A 14 -18.62 -6.22 -5.53
CA MET A 14 -17.96 -4.92 -5.65
C MET A 14 -18.99 -3.83 -5.42
N ASN A 15 -18.60 -2.77 -4.72
CA ASN A 15 -19.39 -1.56 -4.61
C ASN A 15 -19.02 -0.59 -5.75
N ILE A 16 -20.02 -0.03 -6.41
CA ILE A 16 -19.86 0.96 -7.46
C ILE A 16 -20.47 2.26 -6.94
N LEU A 17 -19.66 3.31 -6.88
CA LEU A 17 -20.09 4.64 -6.45
C LEU A 17 -21.17 5.18 -7.39
N TRP A 18 -22.21 5.80 -6.82
CA TRP A 18 -23.26 6.51 -7.53
C TRP A 18 -23.59 7.80 -6.79
N ASP A 19 -24.09 8.84 -7.46
CA ASP A 19 -24.60 10.05 -6.81
C ASP A 19 -23.58 10.70 -5.83
N ALA A 20 -22.44 11.11 -6.38
CA ALA A 20 -21.31 11.66 -5.63
C ALA A 20 -21.15 13.18 -5.85
N ASP A 21 -22.23 13.87 -6.21
CA ASP A 21 -22.26 15.33 -6.44
C ASP A 21 -22.02 16.15 -5.15
N PHE A 22 -22.35 15.58 -3.98
CA PHE A 22 -21.97 16.12 -2.66
C PHE A 22 -20.48 15.94 -2.30
N ALA A 23 -19.67 15.33 -3.17
CA ALA A 23 -18.23 15.20 -2.92
C ALA A 23 -17.49 16.55 -2.96
N PHE A 24 -16.26 16.54 -2.46
CA PHE A 24 -15.35 17.71 -2.47
C PHE A 24 -15.92 18.96 -1.78
N GLY A 25 -16.72 18.74 -0.73
CA GLY A 25 -17.29 19.77 0.15
C GLY A 25 -17.44 19.26 1.57
N GLY A 26 -17.77 20.14 2.51
CA GLY A 26 -18.17 19.76 3.88
C GLY A 26 -17.09 19.19 4.80
N PHE A 27 -15.83 19.10 4.35
CA PHE A 27 -14.72 18.68 5.21
C PHE A 27 -14.41 19.75 6.25
N ASP A 28 -14.46 19.37 7.53
CA ASP A 28 -14.03 20.20 8.65
C ASP A 28 -12.79 19.58 9.30
N PRO A 29 -11.59 20.17 9.14
CA PRO A 29 -10.36 19.62 9.70
C PRO A 29 -10.35 19.56 11.24
N LYS A 30 -11.32 20.20 11.90
CA LYS A 30 -11.46 20.19 13.36
C LYS A 30 -12.33 19.03 13.86
N LYS A 31 -13.00 18.29 12.98
CA LYS A 31 -13.88 17.17 13.35
C LYS A 31 -13.18 15.83 13.16
N PRO A 32 -13.32 14.89 14.12
CA PRO A 32 -12.90 13.51 13.91
C PRO A 32 -13.74 12.86 12.80
N GLU A 33 -13.14 12.63 11.64
CA GLU A 33 -13.79 11.95 10.50
C GLU A 33 -13.09 10.60 10.20
N PRO A 34 -13.51 9.48 10.81
CA PRO A 34 -12.94 8.18 10.48
C PRO A 34 -13.29 7.78 9.04
N TYR A 35 -12.38 7.07 8.37
CA TYR A 35 -12.62 6.59 6.99
C TYR A 35 -13.67 5.48 6.87
N TRP A 36 -13.98 4.81 7.98
CA TRP A 36 -14.98 3.75 8.04
C TRP A 36 -15.68 3.75 9.39
N GLY A 37 -16.87 3.15 9.44
CA GLY A 37 -17.66 2.98 10.65
C GLY A 37 -18.83 2.01 10.42
N GLY A 38 -19.69 1.88 11.42
CA GLY A 38 -20.88 1.02 11.33
C GLY A 38 -20.54 -0.43 10.97
N ASN A 39 -21.32 -1.03 10.06
CA ASN A 39 -21.26 -2.46 9.77
C ASN A 39 -19.95 -2.94 9.13
N VAL A 40 -19.14 -2.04 8.56
CA VAL A 40 -17.85 -2.41 7.93
C VAL A 40 -16.68 -2.35 8.92
N GLN A 41 -16.87 -1.79 10.11
CA GLN A 41 -15.80 -1.55 11.07
C GLN A 41 -15.04 -2.83 11.46
N ASN A 42 -15.75 -3.95 11.65
CA ASN A 42 -15.13 -5.22 12.02
C ASN A 42 -14.19 -5.78 10.95
N VAL A 43 -14.49 -5.54 9.67
CA VAL A 43 -13.65 -5.94 8.55
C VAL A 43 -12.50 -4.96 8.38
N MET A 44 -12.80 -3.66 8.39
CA MET A 44 -11.80 -2.61 8.19
C MET A 44 -10.80 -2.51 9.33
N ASN A 45 -11.11 -3.02 10.53
CA ASN A 45 -10.15 -3.11 11.64
C ASN A 45 -9.22 -4.32 11.55
N LYS A 46 -9.35 -5.18 10.52
CA LYS A 46 -8.41 -6.28 10.31
C LYS A 46 -7.10 -5.76 9.68
N PRO A 47 -5.92 -6.25 10.10
CA PRO A 47 -4.64 -5.74 9.60
C PRO A 47 -4.51 -5.80 8.08
N TRP A 48 -4.96 -6.89 7.46
CA TRP A 48 -4.93 -7.05 6.00
C TRP A 48 -5.81 -6.02 5.27
N ALA A 49 -6.93 -5.59 5.87
CA ALA A 49 -7.84 -4.61 5.30
C ALA A 49 -7.26 -3.20 5.44
N GLN A 50 -6.75 -2.85 6.63
CA GLN A 50 -6.10 -1.56 6.87
C GLN A 50 -4.89 -1.35 5.97
N ARG A 51 -4.03 -2.37 5.83
CA ARG A 51 -2.87 -2.34 4.95
C ARG A 51 -3.24 -1.95 3.53
N LEU A 52 -4.22 -2.63 2.95
CA LEU A 52 -4.66 -2.37 1.58
C LEU A 52 -5.38 -1.03 1.45
N PHE A 53 -6.23 -0.67 2.41
CA PHE A 53 -6.91 0.62 2.42
C PHE A 53 -5.89 1.77 2.44
N TYR A 54 -4.94 1.73 3.37
CA TYR A 54 -3.93 2.77 3.49
C TYR A 54 -2.94 2.75 2.33
N TYR A 55 -2.63 1.59 1.73
CA TYR A 55 -1.88 1.56 0.47
C TYR A 55 -2.57 2.38 -0.62
N TYR A 56 -3.87 2.17 -0.85
CA TYR A 56 -4.60 2.94 -1.86
C TYR A 56 -4.77 4.41 -1.46
N LEU A 57 -4.83 4.74 -0.17
CA LEU A 57 -4.80 6.13 0.28
C LEU A 57 -3.45 6.79 -0.05
N VAL A 58 -2.33 6.10 0.13
CA VAL A 58 -1.00 6.56 -0.30
C VAL A 58 -0.96 6.77 -1.81
N GLU A 59 -1.45 5.81 -2.60
CA GLU A 59 -1.52 5.96 -4.06
C GLU A 59 -2.33 7.18 -4.49
N ILE A 60 -3.45 7.45 -3.82
CA ILE A 60 -4.28 8.65 -4.07
C ILE A 60 -3.50 9.93 -3.72
N LEU A 61 -2.87 9.98 -2.56
CA LEU A 61 -2.13 11.15 -2.10
C LEU A 61 -0.93 11.46 -3.02
N GLU A 62 -0.15 10.44 -3.36
CA GLU A 62 1.10 10.62 -4.11
C GLU A 62 0.88 10.80 -5.62
N ASN A 63 -0.14 10.18 -6.21
CA ASN A 63 -0.32 10.16 -7.67
C ASN A 63 -1.56 10.91 -8.18
N TYR A 64 -2.60 11.07 -7.36
CA TYR A 64 -3.95 11.45 -7.83
C TYR A 64 -4.59 12.64 -7.11
N THR A 65 -3.85 13.40 -6.31
CA THR A 65 -4.37 14.61 -5.65
C THR A 65 -3.48 15.83 -5.91
N LYS A 66 -2.50 16.09 -5.04
CA LYS A 66 -1.65 17.28 -5.12
C LYS A 66 -0.76 17.25 -6.35
N ASN A 67 -0.83 18.31 -7.16
CA ASN A 67 -0.07 18.45 -8.41
C ASN A 67 -0.28 17.30 -9.40
N SER A 68 -1.37 16.53 -9.29
CA SER A 68 -1.58 15.37 -10.15
C SER A 68 -1.78 15.82 -11.60
N PRO A 69 -0.91 15.39 -12.54
CA PRO A 69 -1.08 15.71 -13.96
C PRO A 69 -2.42 15.20 -14.50
N ARG A 70 -2.88 14.05 -13.98
CA ARG A 70 -4.15 13.43 -14.35
C ARG A 70 -5.35 14.28 -13.93
N VAL A 71 -5.37 14.75 -12.68
CA VAL A 71 -6.47 15.62 -12.20
C VAL A 71 -6.50 16.92 -13.00
N ASN A 72 -5.34 17.54 -13.22
CA ASN A 72 -5.26 18.78 -14.00
C ASN A 72 -5.73 18.58 -15.44
N ALA A 73 -5.34 17.47 -16.08
CA ALA A 73 -5.79 17.14 -17.43
C ALA A 73 -7.30 16.89 -17.49
N TYR A 74 -7.87 16.21 -16.49
CA TYR A 74 -9.31 15.98 -16.39
C TYR A 74 -10.09 17.28 -16.26
N MET A 75 -9.69 18.16 -15.32
CA MET A 75 -10.37 19.45 -15.12
C MET A 75 -10.30 20.34 -16.36
N ARG A 76 -9.17 20.31 -17.10
CA ARG A 76 -9.04 21.00 -18.38
C ARG A 76 -10.00 20.42 -19.43
N ALA A 77 -10.06 19.10 -19.57
CA ALA A 77 -10.95 18.44 -20.53
C ALA A 77 -12.43 18.75 -20.25
N GLU A 78 -12.85 18.76 -18.97
CA GLU A 78 -14.20 19.16 -18.56
C GLU A 78 -14.51 20.62 -18.96
N GLN A 79 -13.55 21.52 -18.77
CA GLN A 79 -13.70 22.93 -19.14
C GLN A 79 -13.78 23.14 -20.66
N GLU A 80 -12.99 22.37 -21.42
CA GLU A 80 -13.00 22.40 -22.90
C GLU A 80 -14.29 21.81 -23.48
N ALA A 81 -14.86 20.79 -22.81
CA ALA A 81 -16.09 20.14 -23.26
C ALA A 81 -17.33 21.04 -23.15
N ASN A 82 -17.36 21.97 -22.18
CA ASN A 82 -18.43 22.94 -22.05
C ASN A 82 -17.91 24.33 -21.60
N PRO A 83 -17.66 25.25 -22.54
CA PRO A 83 -17.19 26.60 -22.23
C PRO A 83 -18.17 27.44 -21.40
N ASN A 84 -19.45 27.05 -21.33
CA ASN A 84 -20.46 27.78 -20.57
C ASN A 84 -20.54 27.35 -19.10
N PHE A 85 -19.77 26.34 -18.70
CA PHE A 85 -19.66 25.89 -17.32
C PHE A 85 -18.25 26.17 -16.79
N ASP A 86 -18.15 26.76 -15.61
CA ASP A 86 -16.87 26.96 -14.92
C ASP A 86 -16.61 25.79 -13.96
N VAL A 87 -15.64 24.95 -14.31
CA VAL A 87 -15.27 23.75 -13.54
C VAL A 87 -14.68 24.09 -12.17
N LYS A 88 -14.13 25.31 -11.98
CA LYS A 88 -13.48 25.77 -10.73
C LYS A 88 -12.42 24.79 -10.18
N PRO A 89 -11.33 24.50 -10.92
CA PRO A 89 -10.30 23.54 -10.49
C PRO A 89 -9.73 23.82 -9.08
N GLN A 90 -9.64 25.11 -8.72
CA GLN A 90 -9.11 25.53 -7.42
C GLN A 90 -9.89 24.97 -6.23
N ARG A 91 -11.21 24.75 -6.37
CA ARG A 91 -12.04 24.14 -5.32
C ARG A 91 -11.54 22.73 -4.97
N PHE A 92 -11.24 21.92 -5.99
CA PHE A 92 -10.76 20.55 -5.79
C PHE A 92 -9.35 20.54 -5.20
N LEU A 93 -8.46 21.39 -5.71
CA LEU A 93 -7.09 21.50 -5.22
C LEU A 93 -7.05 21.92 -3.73
N GLN A 94 -7.91 22.85 -3.32
CA GLN A 94 -8.05 23.25 -1.92
C GLN A 94 -8.60 22.10 -1.05
N PHE A 95 -9.60 21.36 -1.55
CA PHE A 95 -10.11 20.19 -0.84
C PHE A 95 -9.02 19.13 -0.62
N PHE A 96 -8.22 18.83 -1.64
CA PHE A 96 -7.10 17.90 -1.52
C PHE A 96 -6.06 18.36 -0.51
N ALA A 97 -5.67 19.64 -0.58
CA ALA A 97 -4.71 20.23 0.36
C ALA A 97 -5.23 20.17 1.81
N ALA A 98 -6.54 20.38 2.02
CA ALA A 98 -7.15 20.28 3.35
C ALA A 98 -7.22 18.83 3.85
N ARG A 99 -7.44 17.85 2.97
CA ARG A 99 -7.55 16.43 3.32
C ARG A 99 -6.20 15.75 3.57
N GLU A 100 -5.12 16.21 2.95
CA GLU A 100 -3.79 15.61 3.07
C GLU A 100 -3.34 15.45 4.54
N PRO A 101 -3.37 16.48 5.42
CA PRO A 101 -3.00 16.33 6.82
C PRO A 101 -3.84 15.28 7.59
N HIS A 102 -5.14 15.21 7.32
CA HIS A 102 -6.03 14.22 7.95
C HIS A 102 -5.65 12.80 7.55
N ALA A 103 -5.38 12.57 6.26
CA ALA A 103 -4.94 11.27 5.78
C ALA A 103 -3.62 10.84 6.42
N LEU A 104 -2.66 11.76 6.52
CA LEU A 104 -1.39 11.52 7.19
C LEU A 104 -1.57 11.21 8.69
N GLN A 105 -2.47 11.93 9.37
CA GLN A 105 -2.78 11.68 10.78
C GLN A 105 -3.39 10.29 11.00
N GLN A 106 -4.30 9.84 10.14
CA GLN A 106 -4.94 8.52 10.24
C GLN A 106 -3.95 7.38 10.00
N MET A 107 -3.00 7.56 9.08
CA MET A 107 -1.94 6.58 8.84
C MET A 107 -0.85 6.58 9.93
N GLY A 108 -0.64 7.73 10.59
CA GLY A 108 0.38 7.92 11.60
C GLY A 108 1.79 7.60 11.09
N ASP A 109 2.65 7.12 12.00
CA ASP A 109 4.06 6.83 11.70
C ASP A 109 4.25 5.71 10.67
N LYS A 110 3.23 4.85 10.48
CA LYS A 110 3.26 3.74 9.53
C LYS A 110 3.32 4.20 8.07
N TYR A 111 2.89 5.43 7.77
CA TYR A 111 3.07 6.04 6.45
C TYR A 111 4.56 6.24 6.11
N LYS A 112 5.36 6.67 7.10
CA LYS A 112 6.79 6.96 6.95
C LYS A 112 7.69 5.84 7.45
N LEU A 113 7.11 4.67 7.73
CA LEU A 113 7.85 3.54 8.27
C LEU A 113 9.01 3.16 7.34
N GLU A 114 10.18 2.95 7.93
CA GLU A 114 11.33 2.44 7.21
C GLU A 114 11.03 1.03 6.70
N TYR A 115 11.29 0.79 5.41
CA TYR A 115 11.29 -0.56 4.86
C TYR A 115 12.61 -1.25 5.22
N LYS A 116 12.53 -2.32 6.00
CA LYS A 116 13.73 -3.05 6.45
C LYS A 116 13.45 -4.50 6.79
N ILE A 117 14.52 -5.28 6.77
CA ILE A 117 14.56 -6.64 7.30
C ILE A 117 14.81 -6.56 8.81
N THR A 118 14.02 -7.27 9.59
CA THR A 118 14.12 -7.30 11.07
C THR A 118 14.73 -8.60 11.57
N THR A 119 14.73 -9.68 10.78
CA THR A 119 15.46 -10.90 11.13
C THR A 119 16.92 -10.58 11.37
N ASN A 120 17.43 -10.96 12.55
CA ASN A 120 18.79 -10.66 12.99
C ASN A 120 19.18 -9.17 12.85
N ASN A 121 18.22 -8.25 13.01
CA ASN A 121 18.43 -6.81 12.81
C ASN A 121 18.99 -6.45 11.42
N GLY A 122 18.68 -7.25 10.39
CA GLY A 122 19.22 -7.09 9.03
C GLY A 122 20.68 -7.52 8.89
N GLN A 123 21.31 -8.05 9.94
CA GLN A 123 22.70 -8.52 9.91
C GLN A 123 22.80 -9.93 9.30
N PRO A 124 23.97 -10.31 8.75
CA PRO A 124 24.19 -11.63 8.17
C PRO A 124 23.85 -12.78 9.12
N ILE A 125 23.29 -13.86 8.59
CA ILE A 125 22.87 -15.04 9.35
C ILE A 125 23.68 -16.25 8.87
N THR A 126 24.09 -17.12 9.79
CA THR A 126 24.70 -18.42 9.45
C THR A 126 23.76 -19.55 9.86
N THR A 127 23.47 -20.49 8.96
CA THR A 127 22.57 -21.63 9.25
C THR A 127 22.90 -22.85 8.39
N ASN A 128 22.70 -24.06 8.91
CA ASN A 128 22.83 -25.30 8.14
C ASN A 128 21.52 -25.71 7.44
N ALA A 129 20.43 -24.99 7.66
CA ALA A 129 19.12 -25.29 7.08
C ALA A 129 19.12 -25.14 5.54
N LEU A 130 18.29 -25.93 4.86
CA LEU A 130 18.09 -25.83 3.41
C LEU A 130 17.28 -24.60 3.00
N SER A 131 16.57 -24.00 3.95
CA SER A 131 15.74 -22.82 3.73
C SER A 131 15.70 -21.94 4.98
N VAL A 132 15.34 -20.68 4.77
CA VAL A 132 15.16 -19.69 5.83
C VAL A 132 13.84 -18.94 5.66
N ASN A 133 13.32 -18.41 6.76
CA ASN A 133 12.25 -17.42 6.75
C ASN A 133 12.85 -16.07 7.14
N ILE A 134 12.53 -15.04 6.37
CA ILE A 134 13.00 -13.66 6.62
C ILE A 134 11.80 -12.80 6.95
N GLU A 135 11.88 -12.05 8.03
CA GLU A 135 10.88 -11.11 8.50
C GLU A 135 11.36 -9.68 8.29
N GLY A 136 10.40 -8.79 8.13
CA GLY A 136 10.67 -7.37 8.05
C GLY A 136 9.40 -6.55 8.22
N GLN A 137 9.54 -5.28 7.89
CA GLN A 137 8.47 -4.30 7.93
C GLN A 137 8.47 -3.42 6.67
N ALA A 138 7.30 -2.87 6.35
CA ALA A 138 7.10 -2.03 5.18
C ALA A 138 6.07 -0.93 5.48
N PRO A 139 6.28 0.30 4.96
CA PRO A 139 5.28 1.36 5.07
C PRO A 139 4.05 1.06 4.21
N PHE A 140 2.95 1.77 4.50
CA PHE A 140 1.71 1.62 3.73
C PHE A 140 1.86 1.85 2.23
N GLY A 141 2.86 2.60 1.77
CA GLY A 141 3.20 2.72 0.34
C GLY A 141 3.75 1.45 -0.34
N THR A 142 3.71 0.29 0.32
CA THR A 142 4.15 -1.01 -0.22
C THR A 142 2.96 -1.93 -0.48
N PHE A 143 2.72 -2.29 -1.74
CA PHE A 143 1.62 -3.18 -2.09
C PHE A 143 1.91 -4.65 -1.75
N THR A 144 3.12 -5.11 -2.07
CA THR A 144 3.58 -6.46 -1.74
C THR A 144 5.11 -6.49 -1.64
N VAL A 145 5.63 -7.57 -1.07
CA VAL A 145 7.07 -7.84 -0.97
C VAL A 145 7.39 -9.04 -1.84
N VAL A 146 8.44 -8.90 -2.65
CA VAL A 146 8.94 -9.96 -3.53
C VAL A 146 10.42 -10.21 -3.23
N ILE A 147 10.90 -11.40 -3.58
CA ILE A 147 12.30 -11.79 -3.45
C ILE A 147 12.80 -12.32 -4.79
N ASP A 148 13.96 -11.85 -5.21
CA ASP A 148 14.52 -12.19 -6.53
C ASP A 148 15.06 -13.62 -6.57
N GLY A 149 14.81 -14.32 -7.67
CA GLY A 149 15.32 -15.69 -7.90
C GLY A 149 14.72 -16.78 -7.01
N GLN A 150 13.68 -16.49 -6.22
CA GLN A 150 13.12 -17.39 -5.20
C GLN A 150 11.64 -17.70 -5.45
N PRO A 151 11.28 -18.42 -6.53
CA PRO A 151 9.88 -18.63 -6.95
C PRO A 151 9.04 -19.47 -5.97
N ARG A 152 9.68 -20.19 -5.05
CA ARG A 152 9.01 -20.98 -4.00
C ARG A 152 8.74 -20.19 -2.73
N ALA A 153 9.32 -19.00 -2.59
CA ALA A 153 9.13 -18.18 -1.41
C ALA A 153 7.69 -17.64 -1.37
N LYS A 154 7.11 -17.58 -0.16
CA LYS A 154 5.73 -17.14 0.04
C LYS A 154 5.66 -15.99 1.03
N LEU A 155 5.07 -14.89 0.59
CA LEU A 155 4.79 -13.75 1.46
C LEU A 155 3.61 -14.05 2.39
N GLU A 156 3.79 -13.74 3.66
CA GLU A 156 2.77 -13.68 4.70
C GLU A 156 2.82 -12.30 5.35
N TRP A 157 1.68 -11.61 5.46
CA TRP A 157 1.59 -10.39 6.26
C TRP A 157 1.20 -10.77 7.69
N LEU A 158 2.03 -10.41 8.65
CA LEU A 158 1.85 -10.71 10.07
C LEU A 158 0.94 -9.68 10.75
N ASP A 159 1.02 -8.44 10.31
CA ASP A 159 0.09 -7.37 10.64
C ASP A 159 -0.04 -6.39 9.45
N ASP A 160 -0.41 -5.13 9.70
CA ASP A 160 -0.63 -4.14 8.66
C ASP A 160 0.66 -3.55 8.07
N VAL A 161 1.82 -3.80 8.70
CA VAL A 161 3.14 -3.33 8.24
C VAL A 161 4.24 -4.38 8.32
N LYS A 162 4.09 -5.44 9.13
CA LYS A 162 5.06 -6.52 9.29
C LYS A 162 4.76 -7.67 8.35
N TRP A 163 5.81 -8.25 7.81
CA TRP A 163 5.74 -9.34 6.86
C TRP A 163 6.77 -10.42 7.17
N ARG A 164 6.50 -11.62 6.67
CA ARG A 164 7.40 -12.77 6.64
C ARG A 164 7.44 -13.34 5.24
N MET A 165 8.65 -13.49 4.71
CA MET A 165 8.94 -14.25 3.49
C MET A 165 9.34 -15.67 3.89
N ASN A 166 8.48 -16.63 3.61
CA ASN A 166 8.63 -18.03 4.00
C ASN A 166 9.31 -18.85 2.92
N ASN A 167 10.04 -19.91 3.31
CA ASN A 167 10.60 -20.94 2.43
C ASN A 167 11.59 -20.43 1.38
N ILE A 168 12.47 -19.51 1.76
CA ILE A 168 13.56 -19.05 0.88
C ILE A 168 14.62 -20.15 0.82
N GLY A 169 14.87 -20.71 -0.36
CA GLY A 169 15.83 -21.79 -0.55
C GLY A 169 17.27 -21.29 -0.49
N LEU A 170 18.16 -22.07 0.16
CA LEU A 170 19.56 -21.73 0.34
C LEU A 170 20.48 -22.71 -0.40
N SER A 171 21.36 -22.19 -1.22
CA SER A 171 22.50 -22.93 -1.77
C SER A 171 23.62 -23.03 -0.73
N PRO A 172 24.48 -24.07 -0.76
CA PRO A 172 25.71 -24.06 0.02
C PRO A 172 26.57 -22.83 -0.32
N GLY A 173 27.17 -22.21 0.69
CA GLY A 173 27.93 -20.96 0.59
C GLY A 173 27.12 -19.71 0.95
N THR A 174 27.54 -18.57 0.41
CA THR A 174 26.91 -17.26 0.62
C THR A 174 25.67 -17.11 -0.26
N ASN A 175 24.55 -16.73 0.34
CA ASN A 175 23.31 -16.39 -0.37
C ASN A 175 22.99 -14.92 -0.08
N ASP A 176 23.13 -14.06 -1.10
CA ASP A 176 22.74 -12.66 -0.98
C ASP A 176 21.29 -12.49 -1.44
N LEU A 177 20.40 -12.23 -0.49
CA LEU A 177 18.97 -12.14 -0.72
C LEU A 177 18.56 -10.68 -0.90
N VAL A 178 17.84 -10.39 -1.98
CA VAL A 178 17.30 -9.06 -2.28
C VAL A 178 15.78 -9.10 -2.17
N LEU A 179 15.23 -8.38 -1.20
CA LEU A 179 13.79 -8.28 -0.96
C LEU A 179 13.30 -6.89 -1.35
N ARG A 180 12.34 -6.83 -2.27
CA ARG A 180 11.82 -5.59 -2.83
C ARG A 180 10.38 -5.35 -2.39
N GLY A 181 10.12 -4.16 -1.87
CA GLY A 181 8.78 -3.63 -1.71
C GLY A 181 8.34 -3.03 -3.04
N VAL A 182 7.26 -3.56 -3.61
CA VAL A 182 6.75 -3.14 -4.94
C VAL A 182 5.36 -2.54 -4.84
N ASP A 183 5.00 -1.72 -5.84
CA ASP A 183 3.64 -1.25 -6.04
C ASP A 183 2.74 -2.33 -6.69
N GLN A 184 1.46 -2.00 -6.91
CA GLN A 184 0.48 -2.90 -7.52
C GLN A 184 0.80 -3.32 -8.96
N TRP A 185 1.70 -2.60 -9.64
CA TRP A 185 2.14 -2.92 -11.00
C TRP A 185 3.47 -3.70 -11.01
N GLY A 186 4.04 -3.96 -9.84
CA GLY A 186 5.30 -4.68 -9.69
C GLY A 186 6.55 -3.80 -9.77
N ASN A 187 6.41 -2.48 -9.85
CA ASN A 187 7.57 -1.59 -9.86
C ASN A 187 8.19 -1.53 -8.45
N THR A 188 9.51 -1.60 -8.39
CA THR A 188 10.25 -1.48 -7.13
C THR A 188 10.13 -0.07 -6.57
N LYS A 189 9.62 0.04 -5.34
CA LYS A 189 9.60 1.29 -4.56
C LYS A 189 10.74 1.32 -3.56
N ARG A 190 11.10 0.16 -2.99
CA ARG A 190 12.08 0.01 -1.90
C ARG A 190 12.79 -1.34 -1.99
N GLU A 191 13.99 -1.41 -1.42
CA GLU A 191 14.82 -2.61 -1.41
C GLU A 191 15.51 -2.78 -0.05
N ALA A 192 15.69 -4.02 0.38
CA ALA A 192 16.49 -4.41 1.52
C ALA A 192 17.25 -5.70 1.18
N LYS A 193 18.46 -5.83 1.72
CA LYS A 193 19.34 -6.98 1.48
C LYS A 193 19.72 -7.65 2.78
N ILE A 194 19.88 -8.97 2.75
CA ILE A 194 20.46 -9.74 3.84
C ILE A 194 21.29 -10.89 3.27
N THR A 195 22.44 -11.12 3.89
CA THR A 195 23.31 -12.24 3.54
C THR A 195 23.02 -13.43 4.45
N VAL A 196 22.84 -14.61 3.87
CA VAL A 196 22.68 -15.87 4.60
C VAL A 196 23.76 -16.85 4.18
N ILE A 197 24.61 -17.22 5.13
CA ILE A 197 25.70 -18.16 4.93
C ILE A 197 25.20 -19.56 5.31
N ARG A 198 25.19 -20.46 4.35
CA ARG A 198 24.97 -21.88 4.58
C ARG A 198 26.29 -22.62 4.46
N PRO A 199 26.94 -23.02 5.58
CA PRO A 199 28.21 -23.74 5.50
C PRO A 199 28.10 -24.96 4.57
N PRO A 200 29.15 -25.28 3.79
CA PRO A 200 29.19 -26.54 3.07
C PRO A 200 29.02 -27.67 4.08
N GLY A 201 28.03 -28.55 3.87
CA GLY A 201 27.84 -29.71 4.74
C GLY A 201 29.14 -30.52 4.80
N ALA A 202 29.56 -30.93 5.99
CA ALA A 202 30.60 -31.93 6.13
C ALA A 202 30.17 -33.17 5.32
N ARG A 203 31.02 -33.61 4.39
CA ARG A 203 30.81 -34.82 3.61
C ARG A 203 30.82 -36.05 4.50
#